data_AF-A0A5C9CI77-F1
#
_entry.id   AF-A0A5C9CI77-F1
#
_cell.length_a   1.000
_cell.length_b   1.000
_cell.length_c   1.000
_cell.angle_alpha   90.00
_cell.angle_beta   90.00
_cell.angle_gamma   90.00
#
_symmetry.space_group_name_H-M   'P 1'
#
loop_
_entity.id
_entity.type
_entity.pdbx_description
1 polymer ?
#
loop_
_entity_poly.entity_id
_entity_poly.type
_entity_poly.pdbx_seq_one_letter_code
_entity_poly.pdbx_strand_id
1 'polypeptide(L)'
;MQKTHAVGIDLGTTYSCLSYLNEHGEPVTLPNQEGELTTPSIVMFDGKDVIVGTEALRNAVLKPTHVVQNAKRYIGSNKTWTIEKKTYTPVDIGALVLKKMLDAATEQIGPITQA
;
A
#
# COMPACT_ATOMS: atom_id res chain seq x y z
N MET A 1 -19.99 9.09 20.11
CA MET A 1 -19.18 9.26 18.89
C MET A 1 -18.40 7.97 18.68
N GLN A 2 -18.34 7.43 17.46
CA GLN A 2 -17.36 6.38 17.14
C GLN A 2 -15.96 6.94 17.37
N LYS A 3 -15.09 6.16 18.01
CA LYS A 3 -13.68 6.52 18.23
C LYS A 3 -12.98 6.48 16.87
N THR A 4 -12.46 7.61 16.43
CA THR A 4 -11.80 7.75 15.14
C THR A 4 -10.30 7.85 15.37
N HIS A 5 -9.51 7.08 14.61
CA HIS A 5 -8.06 7.00 14.80
C HIS A 5 -7.31 7.91 13.82
N ALA A 6 -6.17 8.42 14.28
CA ALA A 6 -5.13 8.98 13.44
C ALA A 6 -4.04 7.92 13.22
N VAL A 7 -3.49 7.86 12.01
CA VAL A 7 -2.45 6.90 11.64
C VAL A 7 -1.20 7.62 11.12
N GLY A 8 -0.04 7.01 11.31
CA GLY A 8 1.20 7.39 10.66
C GLY A 8 1.55 6.40 9.56
N ILE A 9 2.00 6.89 8.41
CA ILE A 9 2.36 6.05 7.26
C ILE A 9 3.81 6.31 6.85
N ASP A 10 4.60 5.25 6.78
CA ASP A 10 5.87 5.25 6.05
C ASP A 10 5.64 4.66 4.66
N LEU A 11 5.61 5.53 3.64
CA LEU A 11 5.50 5.13 2.24
C LEU A 11 6.89 4.99 1.62
N GLY A 12 7.53 3.87 1.91
CA GLY A 12 8.86 3.55 1.42
C GLY A 12 8.88 3.12 -0.06
N THR A 13 10.10 2.95 -0.58
CA THR A 13 10.29 2.53 -1.99
C THR A 13 10.10 1.04 -2.19
N THR A 14 10.52 0.23 -1.22
CA THR A 14 10.49 -1.23 -1.29
C THR A 14 9.46 -1.82 -0.34
N TYR A 15 9.38 -1.28 0.87
CA TYR A 15 8.42 -1.67 1.90
C TYR A 15 7.80 -0.42 2.50
N SER A 16 6.55 -0.54 2.92
CA SER A 16 5.78 0.50 3.59
C SER A 16 5.17 -0.07 4.87
N CYS A 17 4.86 0.77 5.85
CA CYS A 17 4.14 0.34 7.05
C CYS A 17 3.20 1.45 7.54
N LEU A 18 2.30 1.06 8.45
CA LEU A 18 1.31 1.95 9.04
C LEU A 18 1.29 1.71 10.55
N SER A 19 1.27 2.79 11.31
CA SER A 19 1.13 2.78 12.77
C SER A 19 -0.05 3.64 13.22
N TYR A 20 -0.55 3.36 14.42
CA TYR A 20 -1.56 4.19 15.08
C TYR A 20 -1.15 4.44 16.53
N LEU A 21 -1.78 5.41 17.19
CA LEU A 21 -1.62 5.59 18.63
C LEU A 21 -2.66 4.75 19.37
N ASN A 22 -2.21 3.88 20.26
CA ASN A 22 -3.09 3.09 21.12
C ASN A 22 -3.79 3.97 22.17
N GLU A 23 -4.60 3.37 23.04
CA GLU A 23 -5.34 4.10 24.08
C GLU A 23 -4.46 4.78 25.14
N HIS A 24 -3.17 4.40 25.20
CA HIS A 24 -2.15 4.98 26.09
C HIS A 24 -1.30 6.06 25.39
N GLY A 25 -1.56 6.35 24.12
CA GLY A 25 -0.79 7.32 23.33
C GLY A 25 0.54 6.78 22.81
N GLU A 26 0.73 5.47 22.80
CA GLU A 26 1.95 4.83 22.32
C GLU A 26 1.81 4.43 20.84
N PRO A 27 2.84 4.63 20.01
CA PRO A 27 2.81 4.21 18.61
C PRO A 27 2.90 2.69 18.49
N VAL A 28 1.93 2.09 17.80
CA VAL A 28 1.88 0.65 17.51
C VAL A 28 1.78 0.45 16.00
N THR A 29 2.74 -0.28 15.43
CA THR A 29 2.69 -0.70 14.02
C THR A 29 1.65 -1.79 13.83
N LEU A 30 0.76 -1.61 12.85
CA LEU A 30 -0.26 -2.60 12.53
C LEU A 30 0.28 -3.63 11.52
N PRO A 31 -0.01 -4.92 11.72
CA PRO A 31 0.25 -5.93 10.69
C PRO A 31 -0.64 -5.67 9.46
N ASN A 32 -0.13 -6.00 8.28
CA ASN A 32 -0.91 -6.03 7.05
C ASN A 32 -1.87 -7.25 7.02
N GLN A 33 -2.62 -7.41 5.94
CA GLN A 33 -3.57 -8.53 5.78
C GLN A 33 -2.87 -9.90 5.77
N GLU A 34 -1.58 -9.93 5.49
CA GLU A 34 -0.74 -11.14 5.50
C GLU A 34 -0.09 -11.40 6.87
N GLY A 35 -0.36 -10.57 7.89
CA GLY A 35 0.18 -10.70 9.24
C GLY A 35 1.59 -10.12 9.43
N GLU A 36 2.14 -9.45 8.40
CA GLU A 36 3.49 -8.88 8.41
C GLU A 36 3.44 -7.40 8.81
N LEU A 37 4.43 -6.91 9.58
CA LEU A 37 4.48 -5.49 10.01
C LEU A 37 4.83 -4.50 8.89
N THR A 38 5.17 -5.02 7.70
CA THR A 38 5.53 -4.22 6.52
C THR A 38 4.88 -4.80 5.29
N THR A 39 4.38 -3.92 4.41
CA THR A 39 3.80 -4.28 3.12
C THR A 39 4.80 -3.97 1.99
N PRO A 40 5.16 -4.95 1.14
CA PRO A 40 5.92 -4.68 -0.07
C PRO A 40 5.26 -3.59 -0.93
N SER A 41 6.03 -2.59 -1.36
CA SER A 41 5.58 -1.46 -2.18
C SER A 41 5.58 -1.82 -3.67
N ILE A 42 4.73 -2.80 -3.98
CA ILE A 42 4.62 -3.46 -5.28
C ILE A 42 3.15 -3.68 -5.60
N VAL A 43 2.79 -3.46 -6.85
CA VAL A 43 1.44 -3.61 -7.36
C VAL A 43 1.46 -4.54 -8.57
N MET A 44 0.62 -5.56 -8.56
CA MET A 44 0.36 -6.44 -9.69
C MET A 44 -1.05 -6.20 -10.22
N PHE A 45 -1.20 -6.21 -11.52
CA PHE A 45 -2.48 -6.13 -12.21
C PHE A 45 -2.79 -7.49 -12.84
N ASP A 46 -3.94 -8.07 -12.50
CA ASP A 46 -4.38 -9.35 -13.06
C ASP A 46 -5.81 -9.19 -13.61
N GLY A 47 -5.91 -8.74 -14.86
CA GLY A 47 -7.20 -8.38 -15.46
C GLY A 47 -7.88 -7.22 -14.72
N LYS A 48 -8.98 -7.53 -14.03
CA LYS A 48 -9.74 -6.52 -13.26
C LYS A 48 -9.21 -6.34 -11.84
N ASP A 49 -8.41 -7.28 -11.36
CA ASP A 49 -7.96 -7.31 -9.99
C ASP A 49 -6.63 -6.58 -9.84
N VAL A 50 -6.51 -5.84 -8.74
CA VAL A 50 -5.28 -5.16 -8.33
C VAL A 50 -4.81 -5.81 -7.05
N ILE A 51 -3.65 -6.44 -7.12
CA ILE A 51 -3.04 -7.17 -6.03
C ILE A 51 -1.82 -6.37 -5.55
N VAL A 52 -1.70 -6.18 -4.25
CA VAL A 52 -0.67 -5.32 -3.63
C VAL A 52 0.05 -6.08 -2.54
N GLY A 53 1.35 -5.85 -2.39
CA GLY A 53 2.13 -6.42 -1.29
C GLY A 53 2.69 -7.80 -1.60
N THR A 54 2.63 -8.70 -0.62
CA THR A 54 3.38 -9.97 -0.63
C THR A 54 2.95 -10.91 -1.75
N GLU A 55 1.67 -10.93 -2.13
CA GLU A 55 1.19 -11.72 -3.25
C GLU A 55 1.72 -11.20 -4.60
N ALA A 56 1.73 -9.87 -4.81
CA ALA A 56 2.31 -9.26 -6.00
C ALA A 56 3.82 -9.52 -6.07
N LEU A 57 4.53 -9.49 -4.95
CA LEU A 57 5.97 -9.82 -4.86
C LEU A 57 6.24 -11.27 -5.29
N ARG A 58 5.46 -12.24 -4.80
CA ARG A 58 5.62 -13.67 -5.15
C ARG A 58 5.46 -13.93 -6.64
N ASN A 59 4.59 -13.17 -7.31
CA ASN A 59 4.31 -13.32 -8.73
C ASN A 59 5.21 -12.46 -9.63
N ALA A 60 6.03 -11.56 -9.07
CA ALA A 60 6.82 -10.61 -9.85
C ALA A 60 7.79 -11.27 -10.84
N VAL A 61 8.31 -12.46 -10.50
CA VAL A 61 9.21 -13.23 -11.39
C VAL A 61 8.44 -13.90 -12.52
N LEU A 62 7.22 -14.38 -12.25
CA LEU A 62 6.39 -15.11 -13.22
C LEU A 62 5.61 -14.19 -14.16
N LYS A 63 5.15 -13.05 -13.65
CA LYS A 63 4.35 -12.05 -14.39
C LYS A 63 5.01 -10.65 -14.37
N PRO A 64 6.28 -10.49 -14.80
CA PRO A 64 7.03 -9.24 -14.63
C PRO A 64 6.43 -8.04 -15.37
N THR A 65 5.74 -8.26 -16.49
CA THR A 65 5.11 -7.20 -17.29
C THR A 65 3.82 -6.66 -16.65
N HIS A 66 3.26 -7.37 -15.69
CA HIS A 66 2.02 -7.01 -15.00
C HIS A 66 2.28 -6.36 -13.63
N VAL A 67 3.53 -6.12 -13.29
CA VAL A 67 3.96 -5.70 -11.97
C VAL A 67 4.69 -4.36 -12.04
N VAL A 68 4.38 -3.48 -11.09
CA VAL A 68 5.08 -2.21 -10.90
C VAL A 68 5.76 -2.21 -9.53
N GLN A 69 7.05 -1.91 -9.53
CA GLN A 69 7.91 -1.78 -8.34
C GLN A 69 8.58 -0.41 -8.33
N ASN A 70 9.07 0.00 -7.15
CA ASN A 70 9.87 1.22 -6.98
C ASN A 70 9.16 2.51 -7.43
N ALA A 71 7.82 2.54 -7.44
CA ALA A 71 7.06 3.68 -7.91
C ALA A 71 7.42 4.98 -7.17
N LYS A 72 7.72 4.88 -5.86
CA LYS A 72 8.15 6.00 -5.02
C LYS A 72 9.34 6.78 -5.58
N ARG A 73 10.28 6.12 -6.28
CA ARG A 73 11.45 6.77 -6.91
C ARG A 73 11.08 7.74 -8.02
N TYR A 74 9.90 7.54 -8.61
CA TYR A 74 9.44 8.27 -9.78
C TYR A 74 8.39 9.33 -9.44
N ILE A 75 7.97 9.46 -8.18
CA ILE A 75 7.08 10.55 -7.76
C ILE A 75 7.75 11.90 -8.06
N GLY A 76 7.02 12.79 -8.72
CA GLY A 76 7.54 14.08 -9.21
C GLY A 76 8.19 14.03 -10.60
N SER A 77 8.23 12.85 -11.25
CA SER A 77 8.68 12.70 -12.64
C SER A 77 7.51 12.52 -13.61
N ASN A 78 7.80 12.49 -14.91
CA ASN A 78 6.84 12.17 -15.98
C ASN A 78 6.74 10.67 -16.29
N LYS A 79 7.35 9.80 -15.47
CA LYS A 79 7.31 8.36 -15.66
C LYS A 79 5.85 7.88 -15.61
N THR A 80 5.51 6.93 -16.48
CA THR A 80 4.24 6.20 -16.43
C THR A 80 4.44 4.72 -16.74
N TRP A 81 3.45 3.90 -16.39
CA TRP A 81 3.34 2.51 -16.82
C TRP A 81 2.01 2.32 -17.54
N THR A 82 2.02 1.65 -18.69
CA THR A 82 0.80 1.27 -19.39
C THR A 82 0.59 -0.22 -19.21
N ILE A 83 -0.48 -0.60 -18.53
CA ILE A 83 -0.85 -1.99 -18.24
C ILE A 83 -2.29 -2.18 -18.68
N GLU A 84 -2.52 -3.17 -19.54
CA GLU A 84 -3.84 -3.49 -20.10
C GLU A 84 -4.58 -2.26 -20.67
N LYS A 85 -3.86 -1.42 -21.44
CA LYS A 85 -4.35 -0.17 -22.06
C LYS A 85 -4.74 0.96 -21.07
N LYS A 86 -4.52 0.77 -19.77
CA LYS A 86 -4.63 1.83 -18.77
C LYS A 86 -3.25 2.36 -18.43
N THR A 87 -3.16 3.68 -18.26
CA THR A 87 -1.91 4.34 -17.85
C THR A 87 -1.98 4.68 -16.37
N TYR A 88 -0.91 4.35 -15.64
CA TYR A 88 -0.74 4.61 -14.23
C TYR A 88 0.49 5.50 -14.02
N THR A 89 0.32 6.51 -13.18
CA THR A 89 1.38 7.38 -12.69
C THR A 89 2.01 6.81 -11.40
N PRO A 90 3.20 7.28 -11.00
CA PRO A 90 3.80 6.93 -9.70
C PRO A 90 2.88 7.22 -8.52
N VAL A 91 2.06 8.28 -8.62
CA VAL A 91 1.08 8.65 -7.61
C VAL A 91 -0.06 7.63 -7.55
N ASP A 92 -0.58 7.17 -8.70
CA ASP A 92 -1.62 6.15 -8.75
C ASP A 92 -1.15 4.84 -8.11
N ILE A 93 0.08 4.42 -8.42
CA ILE A 93 0.67 3.20 -7.82
C ILE A 93 0.86 3.37 -6.31
N GLY A 94 1.35 4.53 -5.87
CA GLY A 94 1.45 4.85 -4.44
C GLY A 94 0.08 4.82 -3.75
N ALA A 95 -0.96 5.35 -4.38
CA ALA A 95 -2.32 5.35 -3.84
C ALA A 95 -2.88 3.93 -3.66
N LEU A 96 -2.56 2.99 -4.56
CA LEU A 96 -2.95 1.58 -4.41
C LEU A 96 -2.27 0.91 -3.21
N VAL A 97 -0.99 1.22 -2.97
CA VAL A 97 -0.26 0.75 -1.78
C VAL A 97 -0.86 1.34 -0.50
N LEU A 98 -1.12 2.65 -0.48
CA LEU A 98 -1.76 3.33 0.65
C LEU A 98 -3.15 2.75 0.94
N LYS A 99 -3.97 2.52 -0.09
CA LYS A 99 -5.30 1.96 0.06
C LYS A 99 -5.26 0.57 0.71
N LYS A 100 -4.40 -0.33 0.26
CA LYS A 100 -4.22 -1.66 0.88
C LYS A 100 -3.88 -1.56 2.37
N MET A 101 -2.98 -0.66 2.76
CA MET A 101 -2.61 -0.47 4.17
C MET A 101 -3.75 0.14 4.99
N LEU A 102 -4.48 1.11 4.44
CA LEU A 102 -5.61 1.74 5.11
C LEU A 102 -6.79 0.78 5.28
N ASP A 103 -7.08 -0.05 4.29
CA ASP A 103 -8.13 -1.06 4.36
C ASP A 103 -7.80 -2.07 5.48
N ALA A 104 -6.56 -2.58 5.51
CA ALA A 104 -6.07 -3.49 6.55
C ALA A 104 -6.12 -2.88 7.96
N ALA A 105 -5.75 -1.60 8.08
CA ALA A 105 -5.81 -0.88 9.35
C ALA A 105 -7.26 -0.67 9.79
N THR A 106 -8.15 -0.28 8.88
CA THR A 106 -9.57 -0.05 9.15
C THR A 106 -10.27 -1.31 9.66
N GLU A 107 -9.92 -2.48 9.12
CA GLU A 107 -10.42 -3.78 9.59
C GLU A 107 -10.02 -4.07 11.06
N GLN A 108 -8.85 -3.57 11.50
CA GLN A 108 -8.29 -3.86 12.83
C GLN A 108 -8.68 -2.84 13.89
N ILE A 109 -8.63 -1.55 13.57
CA ILE A 109 -8.84 -0.45 14.54
C ILE A 109 -10.12 0.34 14.27
N GLY A 110 -10.90 -0.03 13.25
CA GLY A 110 -12.09 0.70 12.85
C GLY A 110 -11.78 1.97 12.05
N PRO A 111 -12.76 2.89 11.92
CA PRO A 111 -12.65 4.05 11.03
C PRO A 111 -11.45 4.98 11.31
N ILE A 112 -10.74 5.35 10.25
CA ILE A 112 -9.62 6.30 10.25
C ILE A 112 -10.09 7.63 9.67
N THR A 113 -9.84 8.73 10.36
CA THR A 113 -10.24 10.08 9.91
C THR A 113 -9.08 10.95 9.44
N GLN A 114 -7.85 10.60 9.82
CA GLN A 114 -6.63 11.36 9.51
C GLN A 114 -5.47 10.39 9.28
N ALA A 115 -4.69 10.65 8.24
CA ALA A 115 -3.52 9.89 7.82
C ALA A 115 -2.43 10.85 7.31
#